data_AF-A0A0D3KTY6-F1
#
_entry.id   AF-A0A0D3KTY6-F1
#
_cell.length_a   1.000
_cell.length_b   1.000
_cell.length_c   1.000
_cell.angle_alpha   90.00
_cell.angle_beta   90.00
_cell.angle_gamma   90.00
#
_symmetry.space_group_name_H-M   'P 1'
#
loop_
_entity.id
_entity.type
_entity.pdbx_description
1 polymer ?
#
loop_
_entity_poly.entity_id
_entity_poly.type
_entity_poly.pdbx_seq_one_letter_code
_entity_poly.pdbx_strand_id
1 'polypeptide(L)'
;MSLRTAWDAFVSANTVQDAISSHDHLTKECGVGSADFAALHKALSASSIPYRSKQLINLLLESNARRPCAENPLDVVVSGAGPCGLRGAVELAMCGHRVTVLEKRVDFSRVNILMLWKQTANDLLSLGAKAYFPTFNDKADIIHMGTRSIQLTLLKNALLMGVSFSYGAELVAVQAPATSSGKWRALGKPAGIPAAAHAAGAVGFKQCKLGAYEREKHEGRCL
;
A
#
# COMPACT_ATOMS: atom_id res chain seq x y z
N MET A 1 22.52 8.96 -5.44
CA MET A 1 21.85 9.02 -6.77
C MET A 1 21.13 10.36 -6.81
N SER A 2 20.82 10.99 -7.96
CA SER A 2 20.05 12.25 -7.86
C SER A 2 18.62 11.95 -7.38
N LEU A 3 18.02 12.84 -6.59
CA LEU A 3 16.62 12.70 -6.15
C LEU A 3 15.66 12.48 -7.33
N ARG A 4 15.91 13.14 -8.46
CA ARG A 4 15.17 12.94 -9.70
C ARG A 4 15.27 11.50 -10.21
N THR A 5 16.46 10.91 -10.21
CA THR A 5 16.67 9.53 -10.65
C THR A 5 15.97 8.52 -9.73
N ALA A 6 16.03 8.73 -8.42
CA ALA A 6 15.32 7.89 -7.45
C ALA A 6 13.79 7.96 -7.66
N TRP A 7 13.28 9.17 -7.91
CA TRP A 7 11.89 9.39 -8.23
C TRP A 7 11.46 8.73 -9.56
N ASP A 8 12.25 8.88 -10.62
CA ASP A 8 11.97 8.26 -11.92
C ASP A 8 11.99 6.73 -11.82
N ALA A 9 12.90 6.15 -11.02
CA ALA A 9 12.93 4.72 -10.72
C ALA A 9 11.64 4.27 -9.99
N PHE A 10 11.18 5.04 -9.01
CA PHE A 10 9.94 4.75 -8.30
C PHE A 10 8.69 4.82 -9.19
N VAL A 11 8.56 5.87 -9.99
CA VAL A 11 7.42 6.02 -10.92
C VAL A 11 7.42 4.92 -11.98
N SER A 12 8.60 4.50 -12.47
CA SER A 12 8.73 3.46 -13.50
C SER A 12 8.72 2.02 -12.97
N ALA A 13 8.81 1.81 -11.65
CA ALA A 13 8.81 0.49 -11.03
C ALA A 13 7.57 -0.33 -11.43
N ASN A 14 7.78 -1.54 -11.93
CA ASN A 14 6.70 -2.39 -12.44
C ASN A 14 6.49 -3.66 -11.62
N THR A 15 7.37 -3.99 -10.68
CA THR A 15 7.19 -5.10 -9.75
C THR A 15 6.96 -4.57 -8.34
N VAL A 16 6.40 -5.42 -7.46
CA VAL A 16 6.29 -5.08 -6.04
C VAL A 16 7.65 -4.76 -5.44
N GLN A 17 8.66 -5.58 -5.72
CA GLN A 17 10.00 -5.43 -5.16
C GLN A 17 10.70 -4.13 -5.63
N ASP A 18 10.57 -3.80 -6.91
CA ASP A 18 11.13 -2.56 -7.46
C ASP A 18 10.44 -1.34 -6.82
N ALA A 19 9.12 -1.39 -6.65
CA ALA A 19 8.37 -0.27 -6.07
C ALA A 19 8.76 -0.01 -4.61
N ILE A 20 8.93 -1.06 -3.81
CA ILE A 20 9.38 -0.95 -2.41
C ILE A 20 10.82 -0.46 -2.33
N SER A 21 11.74 -1.09 -3.07
CA SER A 21 13.17 -0.75 -3.00
C SER A 21 13.47 0.67 -3.51
N SER A 22 12.81 1.10 -4.60
CA SER A 22 12.93 2.47 -5.12
C SER A 22 12.30 3.51 -4.19
N HIS A 23 11.20 3.17 -3.49
CA HIS A 23 10.63 4.02 -2.45
C HIS A 23 11.57 4.19 -1.25
N ASP A 24 12.18 3.10 -0.77
CA ASP A 24 13.14 3.15 0.33
C ASP A 24 14.38 3.97 -0.02
N HIS A 25 14.80 3.92 -1.28
CA HIS A 25 15.87 4.79 -1.76
C HIS A 25 15.42 6.25 -1.88
N LEU A 26 14.22 6.50 -2.42
CA LEU A 26 13.65 7.84 -2.52
C LEU A 26 13.55 8.54 -1.16
N THR A 27 13.03 7.85 -0.14
CA THR A 27 12.89 8.39 1.22
C THR A 27 14.24 8.70 1.86
N LYS A 28 15.26 7.84 1.63
CA LYS A 28 16.65 8.10 2.04
C LYS A 28 17.25 9.33 1.37
N GLU A 29 17.09 9.49 0.05
CA GLU A 29 17.60 10.67 -0.69
C GLU A 29 16.88 11.97 -0.27
N CYS A 30 15.61 11.88 0.12
CA CYS A 30 14.88 13.01 0.70
C CYS A 30 15.27 13.31 2.16
N GLY A 31 15.95 12.40 2.86
CA GLY A 31 16.23 12.52 4.29
C GLY A 31 14.97 12.45 5.17
N VAL A 32 13.92 11.77 4.70
CA VAL A 32 12.62 11.68 5.39
C VAL A 32 12.32 10.25 5.82
N GLY A 33 11.58 10.10 6.93
CA GLY A 33 11.05 8.80 7.32
C GLY A 33 10.02 8.29 6.32
N SER A 34 9.88 6.98 6.19
CA SER A 34 8.95 6.34 5.25
C SER A 34 7.49 6.71 5.48
N ALA A 35 7.12 7.19 6.68
CA ALA A 35 5.75 7.51 7.06
C ALA A 35 5.38 9.00 7.01
N ASP A 36 6.29 9.89 6.58
CA ASP A 36 6.05 11.34 6.59
C ASP A 36 5.82 11.90 5.18
N PHE A 37 4.56 11.80 4.72
CA PHE A 37 4.15 12.33 3.43
C PHE A 37 4.36 13.85 3.32
N ALA A 38 4.19 14.62 4.41
CA ALA A 38 4.35 16.07 4.40
C ALA A 38 5.81 16.47 4.17
N ALA A 39 6.75 15.81 4.85
CA ALA A 39 8.17 16.01 4.64
C ALA A 39 8.60 15.54 3.24
N LEU A 40 8.08 14.39 2.77
CA LEU A 40 8.35 13.89 1.42
C LEU A 40 7.87 14.88 0.35
N HIS A 41 6.64 15.39 0.48
CA HIS A 41 6.10 16.41 -0.43
C HIS A 41 6.98 17.66 -0.43
N LYS A 42 7.40 18.16 0.75
CA LYS A 42 8.27 19.33 0.85
C LYS A 42 9.61 19.12 0.12
N ALA A 43 10.25 17.96 0.31
CA ALA A 43 11.50 17.62 -0.36
C ALA A 43 11.33 17.52 -1.89
N LEU A 44 10.27 16.86 -2.35
CA LEU A 44 9.97 16.72 -3.78
C LEU A 44 9.64 18.06 -4.44
N SER A 45 8.88 18.92 -3.76
CA SER A 45 8.50 20.24 -4.27
C SER A 45 9.69 21.20 -4.39
N ALA A 46 10.69 21.06 -3.52
CA ALA A 46 11.96 21.80 -3.62
C ALA A 46 12.89 21.29 -4.74
N SER A 47 12.56 20.15 -5.35
CA SER A 47 13.42 19.49 -6.33
C SER A 47 12.98 19.69 -7.79
N SER A 48 13.89 19.41 -8.72
CA SER A 48 13.63 19.47 -10.17
C SER A 48 13.02 18.18 -10.72
N ILE A 49 11.93 17.68 -10.12
CA ILE A 49 11.16 16.57 -10.68
C ILE A 49 10.27 17.01 -11.86
N PRO A 50 9.92 16.10 -12.80
CA PRO A 50 9.08 16.42 -13.95
C PRO A 50 7.71 17.01 -13.57
N TYR A 51 7.14 17.85 -14.43
CA TYR A 51 5.83 18.48 -14.19
C TYR A 51 4.71 17.47 -13.88
N ARG A 52 4.64 16.36 -14.62
CA ARG A 52 3.66 15.28 -14.40
C ARG A 52 3.77 14.68 -12.98
N SER A 53 4.98 14.65 -12.44
CA SER A 53 5.25 14.16 -11.09
C SER A 53 4.81 15.15 -10.02
N LYS A 54 5.02 16.44 -10.24
CA LYS A 54 4.46 17.50 -9.38
C LYS A 54 2.94 17.43 -9.34
N GLN A 55 2.30 17.19 -10.50
CA GLN A 55 0.85 17.01 -10.57
C GLN A 55 0.37 15.80 -9.76
N LEU A 56 1.06 14.66 -9.83
CA LEU A 56 0.75 13.48 -8.99
C LEU A 56 0.78 13.82 -7.50
N ILE A 57 1.86 14.45 -7.03
CA ILE A 57 2.01 14.78 -5.61
C ILE A 57 0.93 15.79 -5.16
N ASN A 58 0.62 16.79 -5.97
CA ASN A 58 -0.45 17.75 -5.67
C ASN A 58 -1.82 17.06 -5.57
N LEU A 59 -2.13 16.13 -6.48
CA LEU A 59 -3.37 15.36 -6.43
C LEU A 59 -3.49 14.52 -5.15
N LEU A 60 -2.37 13.92 -4.70
CA LEU A 60 -2.33 13.20 -3.43
C LEU A 60 -2.49 14.14 -2.23
N LEU A 61 -1.86 15.33 -2.25
CA LEU A 61 -2.02 16.34 -1.22
C LEU A 61 -3.46 16.84 -1.11
N GLU A 62 -4.08 17.20 -2.23
CA GLU A 62 -5.49 17.62 -2.29
C GLU A 62 -6.45 16.49 -1.87
N SER A 63 -6.13 15.25 -2.23
CA SER A 63 -6.88 14.09 -1.77
C SER A 63 -6.75 13.91 -0.27
N ASN A 64 -5.53 13.97 0.28
CA ASN A 64 -5.27 13.86 1.69
C ASN A 64 -5.98 14.96 2.50
N ALA A 65 -5.91 16.22 2.06
CA ALA A 65 -6.52 17.36 2.74
C ALA A 65 -8.06 17.31 2.84
N ARG A 66 -8.71 16.50 1.99
CA ARG A 66 -10.16 16.28 2.04
C ARG A 66 -10.60 15.28 3.12
N ARG A 67 -9.66 14.56 3.76
CA ARG A 67 -9.96 13.56 4.79
C ARG A 67 -9.82 14.18 6.17
N PRO A 68 -10.71 13.86 7.12
CA PRO A 68 -10.49 14.21 8.51
C PRO A 68 -9.27 13.44 9.02
N CYS A 69 -8.32 14.16 9.61
CA CYS A 69 -7.21 13.53 10.31
C CYS A 69 -7.71 12.99 11.65
N ALA A 70 -7.42 11.73 11.95
CA ALA A 70 -7.81 11.10 13.20
C ALA A 70 -7.09 11.75 14.38
N GLU A 71 -7.86 12.24 15.36
CA GLU A 71 -7.32 12.77 16.63
C GLU A 71 -6.52 11.70 17.39
N ASN A 72 -6.94 10.43 17.26
CA ASN A 72 -6.32 9.27 17.89
C ASN A 72 -5.91 8.22 16.84
N PRO A 73 -4.68 8.28 16.30
CA PRO A 73 -4.20 7.33 15.29
C PRO A 73 -4.15 5.87 15.76
N LEU A 74 -4.94 5.01 15.11
CA LEU A 74 -4.96 3.57 15.32
C LEU A 74 -3.84 2.84 14.56
N ASP A 75 -3.42 1.68 15.11
CA ASP A 75 -2.61 0.69 14.40
C ASP A 75 -3.56 -0.25 13.63
N VAL A 76 -3.54 -0.19 12.30
CA VAL A 76 -4.46 -0.96 11.44
C VAL A 76 -3.69 -2.00 10.62
N VAL A 77 -4.16 -3.24 10.63
CA VAL A 77 -3.65 -4.31 9.77
C VAL A 77 -4.66 -4.61 8.67
N VAL A 78 -4.25 -4.50 7.42
CA VAL A 78 -5.04 -4.88 6.24
C VAL A 78 -4.53 -6.20 5.70
N SER A 79 -5.42 -7.19 5.56
CA SER A 79 -5.09 -8.49 4.98
C SER A 79 -5.40 -8.52 3.49
N GLY A 80 -4.34 -8.52 2.67
CA GLY A 80 -4.38 -8.64 1.22
C GLY A 80 -4.09 -7.34 0.47
N ALA A 81 -3.15 -7.40 -0.48
CA ALA A 81 -2.76 -6.31 -1.38
C ALA A 81 -3.49 -6.41 -2.75
N GLY A 82 -4.77 -6.81 -2.74
CA GLY A 82 -5.66 -6.64 -3.89
C GLY A 82 -6.06 -5.17 -4.09
N PRO A 83 -6.72 -4.81 -5.21
CA PRO A 83 -7.17 -3.45 -5.45
C PRO A 83 -7.95 -2.83 -4.28
N CYS A 84 -8.92 -3.54 -3.72
CA CYS A 84 -9.73 -3.03 -2.61
C CYS A 84 -8.92 -2.86 -1.32
N GLY A 85 -8.06 -3.83 -0.98
CA GLY A 85 -7.22 -3.77 0.22
C GLY A 85 -6.22 -2.61 0.16
N LEU A 86 -5.55 -2.44 -0.98
CA LEU A 86 -4.64 -1.31 -1.20
C LEU A 86 -5.39 0.03 -1.17
N ARG A 87 -6.58 0.10 -1.80
CA ARG A 87 -7.38 1.33 -1.77
C ARG A 87 -7.82 1.71 -0.36
N GLY A 88 -8.23 0.72 0.44
CA GLY A 88 -8.55 0.90 1.86
C GLY A 88 -7.33 1.36 2.67
N ALA A 89 -6.16 0.77 2.42
CA ALA A 89 -4.91 1.17 3.08
C ALA A 89 -4.53 2.63 2.78
N VAL A 90 -4.66 3.09 1.53
CA VAL A 90 -4.47 4.50 1.16
C VAL A 90 -5.43 5.42 1.91
N GLU A 91 -6.72 5.07 1.98
CA GLU A 91 -7.71 5.90 2.69
C GLU A 91 -7.40 5.99 4.19
N LEU A 92 -7.11 4.86 4.83
CA LEU A 92 -6.77 4.81 6.25
C LEU A 92 -5.52 5.64 6.56
N ALA A 93 -4.51 5.59 5.69
CA ALA A 93 -3.30 6.39 5.82
C ALA A 93 -3.60 7.89 5.63
N MET A 94 -4.45 8.26 4.65
CA MET A 94 -4.91 9.65 4.47
C MET A 94 -5.71 10.18 5.66
N CYS A 95 -6.45 9.31 6.35
CA CYS A 95 -7.13 9.65 7.61
C CYS A 95 -6.18 9.69 8.82
N GLY A 96 -4.86 9.50 8.64
CA GLY A 96 -3.86 9.63 9.69
C GLY A 96 -3.64 8.36 10.53
N HIS A 97 -4.09 7.19 10.10
CA HIS A 97 -3.83 5.92 10.79
C HIS A 97 -2.48 5.31 10.39
N ARG A 98 -1.90 4.49 11.29
CA ARG A 98 -0.69 3.70 11.00
C ARG A 98 -1.10 2.37 10.40
N VAL A 99 -0.86 2.18 9.11
CA VAL A 99 -1.37 1.02 8.36
C VAL A 99 -0.24 0.07 7.99
N THR A 100 -0.45 -1.22 8.25
CA THR A 100 0.38 -2.31 7.75
C THR A 100 -0.45 -3.26 6.88
N VAL A 101 -0.01 -3.52 5.66
CA VAL A 101 -0.64 -4.48 4.75
C VAL A 101 0.13 -5.80 4.79
N LEU A 102 -0.56 -6.91 5.06
CA LEU A 102 -0.05 -8.28 4.94
C LEU A 102 -0.53 -8.89 3.63
N GLU A 103 0.37 -9.34 2.76
CA GLU A 103 0.03 -10.03 1.52
C GLU A 103 0.77 -11.36 1.41
N LYS A 104 0.01 -12.42 1.12
CA LYS A 104 0.53 -13.78 1.02
C LYS A 104 1.46 -13.97 -0.18
N ARG A 105 1.13 -13.35 -1.32
CA ARG A 105 1.96 -13.40 -2.53
C ARG A 105 3.16 -12.47 -2.38
N VAL A 106 4.16 -12.64 -3.24
CA VAL A 106 5.34 -11.75 -3.32
C VAL A 106 5.25 -10.75 -4.45
N ASP A 107 4.37 -10.99 -5.44
CA ASP A 107 4.22 -10.11 -6.60
C ASP A 107 2.79 -10.15 -7.18
N PHE A 108 2.48 -9.19 -8.04
CA PHE A 108 1.22 -9.07 -8.76
C PHE A 108 1.28 -9.78 -10.11
N SER A 109 0.66 -10.95 -10.21
CA SER A 109 0.68 -11.78 -11.43
C SER A 109 -0.60 -11.73 -12.28
N ARG A 110 -1.66 -11.05 -11.82
CA ARG A 110 -2.95 -11.04 -12.52
C ARG A 110 -2.93 -10.13 -13.74
N VAL A 111 -3.21 -10.72 -14.91
CA VAL A 111 -3.29 -10.01 -16.21
C VAL A 111 -4.70 -9.60 -16.61
N ASN A 112 -5.72 -10.01 -15.85
CA ASN A 112 -7.11 -9.69 -16.15
C ASN A 112 -7.36 -8.19 -16.21
N ILE A 113 -8.12 -7.76 -17.21
CA ILE A 113 -8.59 -6.39 -17.39
C ILE A 113 -9.94 -6.24 -16.67
N LEU A 114 -10.07 -5.19 -15.87
CA LEU A 114 -11.32 -4.87 -15.17
C LEU A 114 -12.00 -3.69 -15.85
N MET A 115 -13.31 -3.82 -16.09
CA MET A 115 -14.16 -2.69 -16.44
C MET A 115 -14.36 -1.82 -15.20
N LEU A 116 -14.22 -0.52 -15.36
CA LEU A 116 -14.33 0.46 -14.29
C LEU A 116 -15.59 1.30 -14.48
N TRP A 117 -16.29 1.54 -13.38
CA TRP A 117 -17.30 2.59 -13.35
C TRP A 117 -16.63 3.96 -13.39
N LYS A 118 -17.37 4.98 -13.85
CA LYS A 118 -16.83 6.35 -13.98
C LYS A 118 -16.30 6.87 -12.64
N GLN A 119 -16.99 6.57 -11.54
CA GLN A 119 -16.60 6.97 -10.19
C GLN A 119 -15.29 6.31 -9.76
N THR A 120 -15.12 5.01 -10.02
CA THR A 120 -13.88 4.29 -9.74
C THR A 120 -12.72 4.82 -10.59
N ALA A 121 -12.97 5.12 -11.86
CA ALA A 121 -11.98 5.75 -12.73
C ALA A 121 -11.57 7.14 -12.22
N ASN A 122 -12.54 7.97 -11.82
CA ASN A 122 -12.29 9.29 -11.26
C ASN A 122 -11.51 9.23 -9.94
N ASP A 123 -11.81 8.25 -9.07
CA ASP A 123 -11.04 8.01 -7.84
C ASP A 123 -9.58 7.68 -8.16
N LEU A 124 -9.32 6.73 -9.07
CA LEU A 124 -7.97 6.41 -9.53
C LEU A 124 -7.25 7.62 -10.16
N LEU A 125 -7.95 8.45 -10.94
CA LEU A 125 -7.40 9.69 -11.49
C LEU A 125 -7.05 10.70 -10.40
N SER A 126 -7.88 10.84 -9.36
CA SER A 126 -7.63 11.71 -8.22
C SER A 126 -6.44 11.25 -7.37
N LEU A 127 -6.10 9.96 -7.48
CA LEU A 127 -4.89 9.36 -6.93
C LEU A 127 -3.73 9.33 -7.95
N GLY A 128 -3.85 10.07 -9.05
CA GLY A 128 -2.79 10.26 -10.04
C GLY A 128 -2.49 9.03 -10.91
N ALA A 129 -3.44 8.13 -11.15
CA ALA A 129 -3.24 6.93 -11.96
C ALA A 129 -2.59 7.20 -13.34
N LYS A 130 -2.91 8.34 -13.98
CA LYS A 130 -2.27 8.74 -15.24
C LYS A 130 -0.79 9.03 -15.12
N ALA A 131 -0.25 9.36 -13.95
CA ALA A 131 1.18 9.55 -13.76
C ALA A 131 1.95 8.24 -13.89
N TYR A 132 1.37 7.13 -13.40
CA TYR A 132 1.96 5.80 -13.48
C TYR A 132 1.59 5.06 -14.77
N PHE A 133 0.37 5.23 -15.26
CA PHE A 133 -0.16 4.56 -16.45
C PHE A 133 -0.72 5.58 -17.45
N PRO A 134 0.14 6.20 -18.28
CA PRO A 134 -0.27 7.20 -19.26
C PRO A 134 -1.31 6.74 -20.28
N THR A 135 -1.37 5.43 -20.55
CA THR A 135 -2.31 4.80 -21.48
C THR A 135 -3.72 4.66 -20.92
N PHE A 136 -3.94 4.98 -19.64
CA PHE A 136 -5.27 4.92 -19.03
C PHE A 136 -6.22 5.93 -19.68
N ASN A 137 -7.21 5.40 -20.42
CA ASN A 137 -8.22 6.19 -21.11
C ASN A 137 -9.52 6.24 -20.30
N ASP A 138 -9.68 7.30 -19.51
CA ASP A 138 -10.86 7.59 -18.70
C ASP A 138 -12.04 8.18 -19.50
N LYS A 139 -11.84 8.50 -20.77
CA LYS A 139 -12.83 9.09 -21.68
C LYS A 139 -13.45 8.07 -22.65
N ALA A 140 -13.01 6.82 -22.59
CA ALA A 140 -13.60 5.74 -23.37
C ALA A 140 -15.03 5.44 -22.91
N ASP A 141 -15.87 4.93 -23.82
CA ASP A 141 -17.22 4.45 -23.50
C ASP A 141 -17.17 3.28 -22.51
N ILE A 142 -16.17 2.40 -22.68
CA ILE A 142 -15.86 1.32 -21.73
C ILE A 142 -14.49 1.62 -21.11
N ILE A 143 -14.52 2.19 -19.91
CA ILE A 143 -13.31 2.48 -19.14
C ILE A 143 -12.80 1.16 -18.54
N HIS A 144 -11.52 0.88 -18.73
CA HIS A 144 -10.92 -0.35 -18.21
C HIS A 144 -9.46 -0.16 -17.83
N MET A 145 -8.98 -1.00 -16.91
CA MET A 145 -7.57 -1.04 -16.51
C MET A 145 -7.18 -2.47 -16.09
N GLY A 146 -5.94 -2.88 -16.39
CA GLY A 146 -5.40 -4.15 -15.92
C GLY A 146 -5.35 -4.22 -14.39
N THR A 147 -5.68 -5.38 -13.82
CA THR A 147 -5.68 -5.59 -12.36
C THR A 147 -4.33 -5.23 -11.75
N ARG A 148 -3.22 -5.69 -12.35
CA ARG A 148 -1.86 -5.35 -11.93
C ARG A 148 -1.58 -3.84 -11.98
N SER A 149 -2.09 -3.11 -12.98
CA SER A 149 -1.90 -1.66 -13.09
C SER A 149 -2.62 -0.91 -11.97
N ILE A 150 -3.84 -1.35 -11.62
CA ILE A 150 -4.57 -0.81 -10.46
C ILE A 150 -3.77 -1.09 -9.18
N GLN A 151 -3.29 -2.33 -9.00
CA GLN A 151 -2.50 -2.71 -7.84
C GLN A 151 -1.20 -1.91 -7.72
N LEU A 152 -0.43 -1.74 -8.79
CA LEU A 152 0.81 -0.95 -8.78
C LEU A 152 0.55 0.54 -8.51
N THR A 153 -0.52 1.10 -9.06
CA THR A 153 -0.94 2.48 -8.77
C THR A 153 -1.19 2.66 -7.28
N LEU A 154 -2.02 1.79 -6.70
CA LEU A 154 -2.41 1.89 -5.30
C LEU A 154 -1.26 1.53 -4.35
N LEU A 155 -0.39 0.58 -4.71
CA LEU A 155 0.82 0.25 -3.96
C LEU A 155 1.75 1.46 -3.87
N LYS A 156 2.05 2.11 -5.00
CA LYS A 156 2.91 3.30 -5.03
C LYS A 156 2.32 4.43 -4.20
N ASN A 157 1.02 4.69 -4.33
CA ASN A 157 0.36 5.70 -3.50
C ASN A 157 0.36 5.33 -2.01
N ALA A 158 0.12 4.08 -1.67
CA ALA A 158 0.18 3.62 -0.29
C ALA A 158 1.58 3.78 0.31
N LEU A 159 2.64 3.47 -0.44
CA LEU A 159 4.03 3.70 -0.05
C LEU A 159 4.29 5.18 0.22
N LEU A 160 3.91 6.07 -0.71
CA LEU A 160 4.05 7.52 -0.53
C LEU A 160 3.30 8.04 0.71
N MET A 161 2.15 7.43 1.02
CA MET A 161 1.34 7.75 2.20
C MET A 161 1.82 7.08 3.50
N GLY A 162 2.95 6.36 3.47
CA GLY A 162 3.54 5.77 4.66
C GLY A 162 3.02 4.41 5.09
N VAL A 163 2.28 3.73 4.23
CA VAL A 163 1.79 2.37 4.50
C VAL A 163 2.97 1.39 4.48
N SER A 164 3.06 0.57 5.52
CA SER A 164 4.03 -0.51 5.62
C SER A 164 3.52 -1.79 4.97
N PHE A 165 4.41 -2.59 4.37
CA PHE A 165 4.04 -3.80 3.66
C PHE A 165 4.83 -5.01 4.15
N SER A 166 4.15 -6.16 4.26
CA SER A 166 4.76 -7.47 4.47
C SER A 166 4.23 -8.43 3.41
N TYR A 167 4.99 -8.56 2.32
CA TYR A 167 4.72 -9.52 1.26
C TYR A 167 5.30 -10.90 1.61
N GLY A 168 4.72 -11.96 1.08
CA GLY A 168 5.07 -13.33 1.49
C GLY A 168 4.57 -13.70 2.89
N ALA A 169 3.62 -12.95 3.47
CA ALA A 169 3.08 -13.19 4.80
C ALA A 169 1.57 -13.45 4.74
N GLU A 170 1.14 -14.59 5.29
CA GLU A 170 -0.28 -14.95 5.38
C GLU A 170 -0.78 -14.64 6.79
N LEU A 171 -1.80 -13.78 6.91
CA LEU A 171 -2.55 -13.62 8.15
C LEU A 171 -3.32 -14.92 8.42
N VAL A 172 -3.10 -15.51 9.59
CA VAL A 172 -3.72 -16.79 9.98
C VAL A 172 -4.72 -16.66 11.12
N ALA A 173 -4.55 -15.67 12.00
CA ALA A 173 -5.42 -15.47 13.14
C ALA A 173 -5.30 -14.05 13.70
N VAL A 174 -6.27 -13.66 14.53
CA VAL A 174 -6.19 -12.51 15.41
C VAL A 174 -6.17 -12.98 16.86
N GLN A 175 -5.39 -12.32 17.71
CA GLN A 175 -5.28 -12.62 19.13
C GLN A 175 -5.80 -11.43 19.93
N ALA A 176 -6.80 -11.70 20.78
CA ALA A 176 -7.33 -10.74 21.73
C ALA A 176 -6.28 -10.36 22.78
N PRO A 177 -6.31 -9.14 23.30
CA PRO A 177 -5.43 -8.75 24.40
C PRO A 177 -5.74 -9.54 25.68
N ALA A 178 -4.70 -9.89 26.43
CA ALA A 178 -4.84 -10.62 27.70
C ALA A 178 -5.40 -9.75 28.84
N THR A 179 -5.35 -8.43 28.69
CA THR A 179 -5.87 -7.44 29.64
C THR A 179 -6.74 -6.42 28.90
N SER A 180 -7.66 -5.76 29.62
CA SER A 180 -8.51 -4.72 29.05
C SER A 180 -7.74 -3.52 28.46
N SER A 181 -6.50 -3.30 28.89
CA SER A 181 -5.59 -2.26 28.38
C SER A 181 -4.66 -2.74 27.26
N GLY A 182 -4.70 -4.02 26.88
CA GLY A 182 -3.81 -4.59 25.87
C GLY A 182 -4.25 -4.27 24.44
N LYS A 183 -3.38 -4.56 23.47
CA LYS A 183 -3.68 -4.42 22.04
C LYS A 183 -3.99 -5.76 21.38
N TRP A 184 -4.92 -5.75 20.42
CA TRP A 184 -5.11 -6.85 19.49
C TRP A 184 -3.83 -7.12 18.69
N ARG A 185 -3.60 -8.39 18.35
CA ARG A 185 -2.44 -8.79 17.54
C ARG A 185 -2.88 -9.58 16.32
N ALA A 186 -2.27 -9.27 15.18
CA ALA A 186 -2.37 -10.07 13.97
C ALA A 186 -1.28 -11.15 13.98
N LEU A 187 -1.66 -12.41 13.81
CA LEU A 187 -0.72 -13.53 13.73
C LEU A 187 -0.49 -13.87 12.25
N GLY A 188 0.74 -13.67 11.79
CA GLY A 188 1.18 -14.02 10.45
C GLY A 188 2.06 -15.27 10.44
N LYS A 189 2.07 -15.99 9.33
CA LYS A 189 3.12 -16.97 9.00
C LYS A 189 3.79 -16.59 7.68
N PRO A 190 5.08 -16.92 7.49
CA PRO A 190 5.67 -16.92 6.17
C PRO A 190 4.85 -17.83 5.26
N ALA A 191 4.32 -17.29 4.17
CA ALA A 191 3.81 -18.10 3.09
C ALA A 191 5.03 -18.86 2.57
N GLY A 192 5.04 -20.21 2.67
CA GLY A 192 6.22 -21.09 2.51
C GLY A 192 6.97 -21.00 1.16
N ILE A 193 7.52 -19.82 0.88
CA ILE A 193 8.31 -19.42 -0.27
C ILE A 193 9.77 -19.48 0.21
N PRO A 194 10.69 -20.11 -0.56
CA PRO A 194 12.07 -20.24 -0.16
C PRO A 194 12.72 -18.88 0.16
N ALA A 195 13.60 -18.88 1.16
CA ALA A 195 14.07 -17.72 1.91
C ALA A 195 14.68 -16.56 1.09
N ALA A 196 14.99 -16.76 -0.20
CA ALA A 196 15.66 -15.79 -1.06
C ALA A 196 14.81 -14.57 -1.48
N ALA A 197 13.49 -14.55 -1.20
CA ALA A 197 12.59 -13.47 -1.61
C ALA A 197 12.16 -12.53 -0.46
N HIS A 198 12.74 -12.65 0.73
CA HIS A 198 12.37 -11.79 1.87
C HIS A 198 13.08 -10.43 1.76
N ALA A 199 12.37 -9.40 1.29
CA ALA A 199 12.77 -8.02 1.57
C ALA A 199 12.58 -7.76 3.08
N ALA A 200 13.68 -7.42 3.75
CA ALA A 200 13.77 -7.30 5.19
C ALA A 200 12.96 -6.11 5.72
N GLY A 201 11.76 -6.38 6.24
CA GLY A 201 11.03 -5.54 7.17
C GLY A 201 10.74 -6.37 8.42
N ALA A 202 11.66 -6.34 9.39
CA ALA A 202 11.56 -7.14 10.61
C ALA A 202 10.42 -6.64 11.50
N VAL A 203 9.24 -7.24 11.36
CA VAL A 203 8.25 -7.28 12.44
C VAL A 203 8.35 -8.68 13.05
N GLY A 204 8.82 -8.74 14.30
CA GLY A 204 9.08 -9.99 15.01
C GLY A 204 7.79 -10.79 15.23
N PHE A 205 7.48 -11.69 14.30
CA PHE A 205 6.41 -12.66 14.50
C PHE A 205 6.96 -13.88 15.23
N LYS A 206 6.43 -14.16 16.43
CA LYS A 206 6.64 -15.46 17.08
C LYS A 206 5.91 -16.52 16.26
N GLN A 207 6.65 -17.54 15.82
CA GLN A 207 6.11 -18.74 15.23
C GLN A 207 5.30 -19.49 16.30
N CYS A 208 3.96 -19.43 16.26
CA CYS A 208 3.13 -20.24 17.14
C CYS A 208 2.90 -21.63 16.53
N LYS A 209 3.04 -22.67 17.36
CA LYS A 209 2.68 -24.05 17.01
C LYS A 209 1.16 -24.10 16.76
N LEU A 210 0.76 -24.69 15.62
CA LEU A 210 -0.66 -24.95 15.32
C LEU A 210 -1.26 -25.85 16.41
N GLY A 211 -2.32 -25.39 17.04
CA GLY A 211 -3.18 -26.15 17.93
C GLY A 211 -4.35 -25.29 18.34
N ALA A 212 -5.58 -25.72 18.01
CA ALA A 212 -6.86 -25.04 18.16
C ALA A 212 -7.23 -23.99 17.07
N TYR A 213 -7.45 -24.46 15.85
CA TYR A 213 -8.39 -23.79 14.92
C TYR A 213 -9.22 -24.87 14.22
N GLU A 214 -10.45 -25.06 14.68
CA GLU A 214 -11.43 -25.88 13.97
C GLU A 214 -12.13 -25.04 12.90
N ARG A 215 -12.07 -25.49 11.65
CA ARG A 215 -12.88 -24.90 10.57
C ARG A 215 -14.28 -25.48 10.66
N GLU A 216 -15.20 -24.81 11.34
CA GLU A 216 -16.61 -25.10 11.10
C GLU A 216 -17.06 -24.48 9.78
N LYS A 217 -17.79 -25.30 9.00
CA LYS A 217 -18.46 -24.89 7.78
C LYS A 217 -19.67 -24.06 8.19
N HIS A 218 -19.63 -22.78 7.85
CA HIS A 218 -20.69 -21.77 7.99
C HIS A 218 -20.75 -21.08 9.36
N GLU A 219 -20.68 -19.75 9.31
CA GLU A 219 -20.80 -18.77 10.40
C GLU A 219 -19.61 -18.65 11.36
N GLY A 220 -18.70 -17.74 11.02
CA GLY A 220 -17.72 -17.22 11.97
C GLY A 220 -18.42 -16.38 13.04
N ARG A 221 -18.80 -17.00 14.15
CA ARG A 221 -19.02 -16.31 15.43
C ARG A 221 -17.80 -16.53 16.31
N CYS A 222 -17.25 -15.45 16.84
CA CYS A 222 -16.28 -15.52 17.94
C CYS A 222 -17.06 -15.74 19.24
N LEU A 223 -16.77 -16.84 19.94
CA LEU A 223 -17.01 -16.98 21.37
C LEU A 223 -15.72 -16.56 22.10
#